data_AF-A0A832YX38-F1
#
_entry.id   AF-A0A832YX38-F1
#
_cell.length_a   1.000
_cell.length_b   1.000
_cell.length_c   1.000
_cell.angle_alpha   90.00
_cell.angle_beta   90.00
_cell.angle_gamma   90.00
#
_symmetry.space_group_name_H-M   'P 1'
#
loop_
_entity.id
_entity.type
_entity.pdbx_description
1 polymer ?
#
loop_
_entity_poly.entity_id
_entity_poly.type
_entity_poly.pdbx_seq_one_letter_code
_entity_poly.pdbx_strand_id
1 'polypeptide(L)'
;MSTVVLVEGCAMLAQRVTAALCARCKGRKLLCGLPRCPLLQRFYTQIQVLRTIDGKLVEGSTPPTIIVGERGYPRVPLLIAVPPSVWGEEAKTYDDPIGWWGQKSLDDILKLRSSMVTGFVPVHVSSDIPK
;
A
#
# COMPACT_ATOMS: atom_id res chain seq x y z
N MET A 1 47.09 11.10 0.30
CA MET A 1 46.13 10.11 0.82
C MET A 1 44.74 10.62 0.47
N SER A 2 44.33 10.58 -0.81
CA SER A 2 43.51 9.51 -1.40
C SER A 2 42.56 8.84 -0.42
N THR A 3 41.28 9.22 -0.48
CA THR A 3 40.17 8.27 -0.62
C THR A 3 39.00 9.01 -1.28
N VAL A 4 39.03 9.00 -2.61
CA VAL A 4 37.85 9.23 -3.44
C VAL A 4 36.93 8.04 -3.19
N VAL A 5 35.81 8.27 -2.50
CA VAL A 5 34.72 7.28 -2.45
C VAL A 5 34.02 7.35 -3.80
N LEU A 6 34.44 6.47 -4.70
CA LEU A 6 33.71 6.12 -5.91
C LEU A 6 32.36 5.55 -5.49
N VAL A 7 31.33 6.39 -5.51
CA VAL A 7 29.93 5.93 -5.57
C VAL A 7 29.68 5.51 -7.01
N GLU A 8 30.30 4.40 -7.41
CA GLU A 8 29.99 3.77 -8.70
C GLU A 8 28.62 3.12 -8.61
N GLY A 9 27.70 3.63 -9.43
CA GLY A 9 26.73 2.77 -10.10
C GLY A 9 25.52 2.34 -9.29
N CYS A 10 24.73 3.29 -8.79
CA CYS A 10 23.29 3.05 -8.66
C CYS A 10 22.56 3.63 -9.87
N ALA A 11 22.83 3.06 -11.05
CA ALA A 11 21.97 3.26 -12.21
C ALA A 11 20.66 2.51 -11.97
N MET A 12 19.81 3.02 -11.07
CA MET A 12 18.40 2.66 -11.04
C MET A 12 17.75 3.31 -12.26
N LEU A 13 17.95 2.72 -13.43
CA LEU A 13 17.06 2.93 -14.56
C LEU A 13 15.68 2.52 -14.06
N ALA A 14 14.80 3.50 -13.85
CA ALA A 14 13.38 3.29 -13.61
C ALA A 14 12.76 2.70 -14.90
N GLN A 15 13.05 1.43 -15.15
CA GLN A 15 12.66 0.74 -16.36
C GLN A 15 11.19 0.36 -16.22
N ARG A 16 10.36 0.76 -17.17
CA ARG A 16 8.95 0.36 -17.21
C ARG A 16 8.88 -1.16 -17.32
N VAL A 17 8.47 -1.81 -16.25
CA VAL A 17 8.27 -3.26 -16.22
C VAL A 17 7.00 -3.60 -17.00
N THR A 18 7.12 -4.30 -18.12
CA THR A 18 5.97 -4.68 -18.94
C THR A 18 5.24 -5.88 -18.35
N ALA A 19 3.91 -5.94 -18.54
CA ALA A 19 3.09 -7.06 -18.09
C ALA A 19 3.56 -8.41 -18.69
N ALA A 20 3.96 -8.41 -19.97
CA ALA A 20 4.50 -9.60 -20.64
C ALA A 20 5.78 -10.13 -19.96
N LEU A 21 6.64 -9.23 -19.47
CA LEU A 21 7.83 -9.60 -18.71
C LEU A 21 7.46 -10.22 -17.36
N CYS A 22 6.52 -9.61 -16.64
CA CYS A 22 6.01 -10.15 -15.37
C CYS A 22 5.41 -11.55 -15.52
N ALA A 23 4.59 -11.78 -16.56
CA ALA A 23 3.99 -13.08 -16.85
C ALA A 23 5.03 -14.19 -17.11
N ARG A 24 6.14 -13.85 -17.79
CA ARG A 24 7.28 -14.77 -18.02
C ARG A 24 8.13 -14.97 -16.76
N CYS A 25 8.30 -13.92 -15.96
CA CYS A 25 9.10 -13.90 -14.75
C CYS A 25 8.46 -14.71 -13.61
N LYS A 26 7.11 -14.64 -13.48
CA LYS A 26 6.30 -15.25 -12.40
C LYS A 26 6.86 -14.95 -10.99
N GLY A 27 7.50 -13.80 -10.83
CA GLY A 27 8.11 -13.34 -9.58
C GLY A 27 9.34 -14.12 -9.08
N ARG A 28 9.71 -15.26 -9.69
CA ARG A 28 10.86 -16.08 -9.27
C ARG A 28 12.16 -15.80 -10.03
N LYS A 29 12.05 -15.34 -11.27
CA LYS A 29 13.20 -15.17 -12.18
C LYS A 29 13.84 -13.79 -12.13
N LEU A 30 13.22 -12.84 -11.42
CA LEU A 30 13.64 -11.43 -11.27
C LEU A 30 14.09 -10.76 -12.59
N LEU A 31 13.41 -11.08 -13.71
CA LEU A 31 13.76 -10.57 -15.06
C LEU A 31 13.63 -9.04 -15.20
N CYS A 32 12.98 -8.38 -14.24
CA CYS A 32 12.85 -6.92 -14.17
C CYS A 32 14.04 -6.24 -13.47
N GLY A 33 15.03 -6.99 -12.99
CA GLY A 33 16.20 -6.45 -12.28
C GLY A 33 15.95 -6.00 -10.84
N LEU A 34 14.70 -6.08 -10.37
CA LEU A 34 14.35 -5.78 -8.97
C LEU A 34 14.90 -6.88 -8.04
N PRO A 35 15.39 -6.52 -6.84
CA PRO A 35 15.92 -7.50 -5.88
C PRO A 35 14.84 -8.44 -5.35
N ARG A 36 13.58 -8.00 -5.34
CA ARG A 36 12.39 -8.75 -4.94
C ARG A 36 11.21 -8.39 -5.82
N CYS A 37 10.27 -9.32 -6.02
CA CYS A 37 9.06 -9.05 -6.77
C CYS A 37 8.02 -8.32 -5.89
N PRO A 38 7.65 -7.06 -6.19
CA PRO A 38 6.69 -6.32 -5.37
C PRO A 38 5.28 -6.94 -5.40
N LEU A 39 4.92 -7.62 -6.49
CA LEU A 39 3.63 -8.33 -6.60
C LEU A 39 3.53 -9.49 -5.61
N LEU A 40 4.61 -10.29 -5.49
CA LEU A 40 4.64 -11.39 -4.54
C LEU A 40 4.70 -10.88 -3.10
N GLN A 41 5.47 -9.82 -2.82
CA GLN A 41 5.50 -9.21 -1.49
C GLN A 41 4.10 -8.76 -1.05
N ARG A 42 3.40 -7.98 -1.89
CA ARG A 42 2.02 -7.58 -1.64
C ARG A 42 1.12 -8.79 -1.38
N PHE A 43 1.19 -9.81 -2.23
CA PHE A 43 0.37 -11.02 -2.11
C PHE A 43 0.62 -11.76 -0.79
N TYR A 44 1.89 -11.94 -0.40
CA TYR A 44 2.23 -12.59 0.88
C TYR A 44 1.76 -11.78 2.08
N THR A 45 1.93 -10.46 2.06
CA THR A 45 1.40 -9.59 3.13
C THR A 45 -0.12 -9.70 3.24
N GLN A 46 -0.83 -9.71 2.12
CA GLN A 46 -2.29 -9.87 2.11
C GLN A 46 -2.72 -11.23 2.67
N ILE A 47 -2.04 -12.32 2.32
CA ILE A 47 -2.33 -13.64 2.91
C ILE A 47 -2.09 -13.63 4.43
N GLN A 48 -0.99 -13.02 4.88
CA GLN A 48 -0.69 -12.92 6.31
C GLN A 48 -1.80 -12.20 7.04
N VAL A 49 -2.28 -11.09 6.49
CA VAL A 49 -3.40 -10.35 7.06
C VAL A 49 -4.70 -11.13 7.07
N LEU A 50 -5.04 -11.81 5.97
CA LEU A 50 -6.24 -12.65 5.91
C LEU A 50 -6.23 -13.77 6.95
N ARG A 51 -5.05 -14.25 7.37
CA ARG A 51 -4.93 -15.24 8.45
C ARG A 51 -5.12 -14.66 9.84
N THR A 52 -4.90 -13.35 10.02
CA THR A 52 -5.10 -12.66 11.30
C THR A 52 -6.56 -12.27 11.53
N ILE A 53 -7.38 -12.26 10.48
CA ILE A 53 -8.79 -11.88 10.55
C ILE A 53 -9.62 -13.13 10.87
N ASP A 54 -10.20 -13.15 12.07
CA ASP A 54 -11.15 -14.18 12.46
C ASP A 54 -12.57 -13.79 12.05
N GLY A 55 -13.10 -14.47 11.03
CA GLY A 55 -14.49 -14.32 10.59
C GLY A 55 -14.72 -13.15 9.62
N LYS A 56 -15.85 -12.44 9.78
CA LYS A 56 -16.30 -11.37 8.86
C LYS A 56 -16.14 -9.97 9.42
N LEU A 57 -15.68 -9.85 10.66
CA LEU A 57 -15.51 -8.56 11.33
C LEU A 57 -14.03 -8.19 11.30
N VAL A 58 -13.73 -7.01 10.76
CA VAL A 58 -12.38 -6.44 10.81
C VAL A 58 -12.47 -5.22 11.70
N GLU A 59 -11.82 -5.31 12.86
CA GLU A 59 -11.73 -4.21 13.81
C GLU A 59 -10.37 -3.53 13.69
N GLY A 60 -10.40 -2.20 13.73
CA GLY A 60 -9.23 -1.35 13.71
C GLY A 60 -9.65 0.11 13.71
N SER A 61 -8.76 0.99 14.15
CA SER A 61 -9.01 2.43 14.12
C SER A 61 -8.91 2.96 12.69
N THR A 62 -9.89 3.78 12.34
CA THR A 62 -9.76 4.74 11.23
C THR A 62 -9.09 5.96 11.84
N PRO A 63 -7.84 6.27 11.45
CA PRO A 63 -7.55 6.66 10.07
C PRO A 63 -6.42 5.86 9.41
N PRO A 64 -6.55 5.57 8.10
CA PRO A 64 -5.42 5.80 7.20
C PRO A 64 -5.86 6.48 5.89
N THR A 65 -6.75 5.91 5.09
CA THR A 65 -7.19 6.50 3.81
C THR A 65 -8.70 6.34 3.59
N ILE A 66 -9.38 7.42 3.18
CA ILE A 66 -10.73 7.39 2.60
C ILE A 66 -10.61 7.82 1.14
N ILE A 67 -11.17 7.03 0.22
CA ILE A 67 -11.23 7.37 -1.21
C ILE A 67 -12.70 7.52 -1.60
N VAL A 68 -13.02 8.67 -2.19
CA VAL A 68 -14.35 8.95 -2.75
C VAL A 68 -14.35 8.56 -4.22
N GLY A 69 -15.31 7.75 -4.65
CA GLY A 69 -15.45 7.37 -6.05
C GLY A 69 -16.03 8.49 -6.93
N GLU A 70 -15.62 8.50 -8.19
CA GLU A 70 -16.01 9.52 -9.19
C GLU A 70 -17.44 9.38 -9.75
N ARG A 71 -18.11 8.23 -9.54
CA ARG A 71 -19.40 7.92 -10.17
C ARG A 71 -20.48 7.63 -9.14
N GLY A 72 -21.74 7.86 -9.53
CA GLY A 72 -22.92 7.46 -8.74
C GLY A 72 -23.55 8.57 -7.90
N TYR A 73 -23.11 9.83 -8.04
CA TYR A 73 -23.72 10.96 -7.33
C TYR A 73 -25.26 10.99 -7.50
N PRO A 74 -26.04 11.17 -6.41
CA PRO A 74 -25.63 11.52 -5.05
C PRO A 74 -25.20 10.33 -4.17
N ARG A 75 -25.34 9.08 -4.60
CA ARG A 75 -24.87 7.88 -3.88
C ARG A 75 -23.49 7.46 -4.34
N VAL A 76 -22.47 8.16 -3.83
CA VAL A 76 -21.08 7.90 -4.19
C VAL A 76 -20.50 6.76 -3.35
N PRO A 77 -19.66 5.89 -3.92
CA PRO A 77 -18.97 4.87 -3.15
C PRO A 77 -17.80 5.48 -2.37
N LEU A 78 -17.69 5.09 -1.09
CA LEU A 78 -16.53 5.35 -0.24
C LEU A 78 -15.75 4.06 -0.06
N LEU A 79 -14.43 4.15 -0.26
CA LEU A 79 -13.50 3.09 0.08
C LEU A 79 -12.78 3.51 1.36
N ILE A 80 -12.87 2.68 2.39
CA ILE A 80 -12.26 2.92 3.69
C ILE A 80 -11.23 1.83 3.91
N ALA A 81 -9.96 2.20 4.04
CA ALA A 81 -8.90 1.27 4.40
C ALA A 81 -8.74 1.21 5.92
N VAL A 82 -8.64 0.02 6.50
CA VAL A 82 -8.47 -0.16 7.95
C VAL A 82 -7.35 -1.18 8.19
N PRO A 83 -6.34 -0.86 9.03
CA PRO A 83 -5.37 -1.83 9.49
C PRO A 83 -6.02 -2.74 10.55
N PRO A 84 -6.03 -4.07 10.35
CA PRO A 84 -6.59 -4.99 11.33
C PRO A 84 -5.83 -4.94 12.66
N SER A 85 -6.54 -4.99 13.78
CA SER A 85 -5.96 -5.08 15.13
C SER A 85 -5.03 -3.91 15.53
N VAL A 86 -5.15 -2.76 14.87
CA VAL A 86 -4.40 -1.54 15.20
C VAL A 86 -5.39 -0.48 15.65
N TRP A 87 -5.11 0.17 16.77
CA TRP A 87 -5.99 1.18 17.35
C TRP A 87 -5.26 2.48 17.67
N GLY A 88 -5.99 3.60 17.68
CA GLY A 88 -5.48 4.91 18.04
C GLY A 88 -4.51 5.51 17.01
N GLU A 89 -3.57 6.32 17.51
CA GLU A 89 -2.63 7.12 16.71
C GLU A 89 -1.64 6.25 15.88
N GLU A 90 -1.46 4.98 16.24
CA GLU A 90 -0.59 4.06 15.51
C GLU A 90 -1.09 3.81 14.09
N ALA A 91 -2.41 3.84 13.87
CA ALA A 91 -3.04 3.64 12.57
C ALA A 91 -2.57 4.69 11.53
N LYS A 92 -2.22 5.91 11.97
CA LYS A 92 -1.70 6.98 11.11
C LYS A 92 -0.43 6.57 10.36
N THR A 93 0.40 5.70 10.96
CA THR A 93 1.66 5.25 10.34
C THR A 93 1.42 4.41 9.06
N TYR A 94 0.20 3.89 8.87
CA TYR A 94 -0.18 3.09 7.69
C TYR A 94 -0.50 3.94 6.46
N ASP A 95 -0.69 5.26 6.60
CA ASP A 95 -0.84 6.22 5.50
C ASP A 95 -0.13 7.55 5.78
N ASP A 96 1.17 7.51 6.10
CA ASP A 96 2.00 8.70 6.34
C ASP A 96 3.20 8.80 5.37
N PRO A 97 2.97 9.26 4.13
CA PRO A 97 4.04 9.35 3.14
C PRO A 97 5.17 10.32 3.55
N ILE A 98 4.87 11.33 4.36
CA ILE A 98 5.87 12.31 4.84
C ILE A 98 6.78 11.62 5.87
N GLY A 99 6.20 10.89 6.83
CA GLY A 99 6.95 10.15 7.84
C GLY A 99 7.75 8.97 7.28
N TRP A 100 7.35 8.40 6.14
CA TRP A 100 8.08 7.29 5.52
C TRP A 100 9.33 7.74 4.77
N TRP A 101 9.33 8.96 4.25
CA TRP A 101 10.38 9.46 3.36
C TRP A 101 11.74 9.44 4.05
N GLY A 102 12.68 8.68 3.49
CA GLY A 102 14.04 8.55 4.03
C GLY A 102 14.17 7.71 5.31
N GLN A 103 13.05 7.25 5.90
CA GLN A 103 13.05 6.46 7.14
C GLN A 103 12.65 5.00 6.94
N LYS A 104 11.76 4.71 5.99
CA LYS A 104 11.28 3.35 5.71
C LYS A 104 11.77 2.85 4.36
N SER A 105 12.09 1.55 4.29
CA SER A 105 12.39 0.92 3.00
C SER A 105 11.12 0.74 2.17
N LEU A 106 11.27 0.55 0.86
CA LEU A 106 10.13 0.26 -0.02
C LEU A 106 9.37 -1.00 0.44
N ASP A 107 10.06 -2.01 0.95
CA ASP A 107 9.47 -3.23 1.46
C ASP A 107 8.62 -2.96 2.71
N ASP A 108 9.04 -2.04 3.58
CA ASP A 108 8.26 -1.66 4.77
C ASP A 108 7.01 -0.88 4.39
N ILE A 109 7.12 0.05 3.44
CA ILE A 109 5.96 0.80 2.91
C ILE A 109 4.97 -0.16 2.24
N LEU A 110 5.47 -1.11 1.45
CA LEU A 110 4.63 -2.13 0.82
C LEU A 110 3.91 -2.98 1.86
N LYS A 111 4.58 -3.39 2.95
CA LYS A 111 3.95 -4.14 4.03
C LYS A 111 2.87 -3.33 4.74
N LEU A 112 3.17 -2.08 5.11
CA LEU A 112 2.20 -1.18 5.76
C LEU A 112 0.94 -0.99 4.90
N ARG A 113 1.11 -0.66 3.62
CA ARG A 113 -0.05 -0.42 2.76
C ARG A 113 -0.80 -1.68 2.35
N SER A 114 -0.10 -2.80 2.17
CA SER A 114 -0.71 -4.06 1.73
C SER A 114 -1.39 -4.82 2.87
N SER A 115 -1.10 -4.46 4.12
CA SER A 115 -1.74 -5.07 5.29
C SER A 115 -3.09 -4.43 5.65
N MET A 116 -3.44 -3.31 5.03
CA MET A 116 -4.76 -2.70 5.24
C MET A 116 -5.85 -3.46 4.48
N VAL A 117 -7.01 -3.60 5.12
CA VAL A 117 -8.22 -4.15 4.52
C VAL A 117 -9.10 -2.99 4.07
N THR A 118 -9.54 -3.01 2.81
CA THR A 118 -10.40 -1.96 2.27
C THR A 118 -11.85 -2.43 2.17
N GLY A 119 -12.74 -1.72 2.86
CA GLY A 119 -14.19 -1.87 2.74
C GLY A 119 -14.77 -0.92 1.69
N PHE A 120 -15.89 -1.31 1.10
CA PHE A 120 -16.66 -0.49 0.16
C PHE A 120 -18.02 -0.16 0.78
N VAL A 121 -18.37 1.12 0.86
CA VAL A 121 -19.63 1.59 1.42
C VAL A 121 -20.25 2.67 0.53
N PRO A 122 -21.44 2.48 -0.05
CA PRO A 122 -22.14 3.55 -0.75
C PRO A 122 -22.69 4.56 0.26
N VAL A 123 -22.38 5.84 0.09
CA VAL A 123 -22.86 6.93 0.95
C VAL A 123 -23.64 7.95 0.14
N HIS A 124 -24.76 8.40 0.69
CA HIS A 124 -25.55 9.47 0.10
C HIS A 124 -24.97 10.83 0.49
N VAL A 125 -24.60 11.65 -0.49
CA VAL A 125 -24.11 13.01 -0.26
C VAL A 125 -25.30 13.92 0.00
N SER A 126 -25.50 14.30 1.26
CA SER A 126 -26.45 15.34 1.66
C SER A 126 -25.80 16.72 1.51
N SER A 127 -26.56 17.72 1.08
CA SER A 127 -26.07 19.09 0.83
C SER A 127 -25.74 19.90 2.08
N ASP A 128 -26.02 19.37 3.27
CA ASP A 128 -25.76 20.04 4.55
C ASP A 128 -24.29 19.82 4.97
N ILE A 129 -23.37 20.49 4.28
CA ILE A 129 -21.97 20.56 4.72
C ILE A 129 -21.88 21.70 5.73
N PRO A 130 -21.61 21.43 7.04
CA PRO A 130 -21.34 22.48 7.99
C PRO A 130 -20.09 23.25 7.55
N LYS A 131 -20.22 24.56 7.40
CA LYS A 131 -19.11 25.48 7.14
C LYS A 131 -18.26 25.69 8.38
#